data_AF-A0A244E7V6-F1
#
_entry.id   AF-A0A244E7V6-F1
#
_cell.length_a   1.000
_cell.length_b   1.000
_cell.length_c   1.000
_cell.angle_alpha   90.00
_cell.angle_beta   90.00
_cell.angle_gamma   90.00
#
_symmetry.space_group_name_H-M   'P 1'
#
loop_
_entity.id
_entity.type
_entity.pdbx_description
1 polymer ?
#
loop_
_entity_poly.entity_id
_entity_poly.type
_entity_poly.pdbx_seq_one_letter_code
_entity_poly.pdbx_strand_id
1 'polypeptide(L)'
;MLEIMGRQLPNVWTTHEMLRSTGRLRAQWPDWCYAPLAVAEPLCGGRPDLAFKITALASWRLTQGIYRVDQTLLNALLDTPLDDDVPIDVLMRMPEWCIYLELPNILTPTGPARGVWVFMEPSHLDSDRPVFLGMLFDTERDIARSLEDGAMYPFCVKLSGESIAQALAQTFCTAASELESFKAAVTPVISVLLYLCAQNAEITCHGADAYPVRPVPVHTRRRGLRIFPPPAPTVWSLGYRIGAALRASQPRNRDDHDPGSGRRLVAHIRRAHWHTILSGPRKDLPPETRRRELRWMPPVAVNLDIGAELIATVRPVNNTVSIE
;
A
#
# COMPACT_ATOMS: atom_id res chain seq x y z
N MET A 1 13.36 -10.16 10.97
CA MET A 1 14.03 -10.05 9.66
C MET A 1 15.24 -9.14 9.61
N LEU A 2 15.15 -7.85 9.93
CA LEU A 2 16.29 -6.93 9.82
C LEU A 2 17.54 -7.40 10.59
N GLU A 3 17.34 -7.93 11.79
CA GLU A 3 18.43 -8.50 12.59
C GLU A 3 19.03 -9.75 11.97
N ILE A 4 18.19 -10.65 11.43
CA ILE A 4 18.62 -11.90 10.80
C ILE A 4 19.48 -11.60 9.58
N MET A 5 19.01 -10.73 8.69
CA MET A 5 19.74 -10.27 7.52
C MET A 5 21.08 -9.62 7.91
N GLY A 6 21.10 -8.79 8.96
CA GLY A 6 22.34 -8.18 9.47
C GLY A 6 23.33 -9.17 10.09
N ARG A 7 22.85 -10.27 10.68
CA ARG A 7 23.70 -11.35 11.23
C ARG A 7 24.25 -12.24 10.13
N GLN A 8 23.42 -12.63 9.17
CA GLN A 8 23.80 -13.56 8.10
C GLN A 8 24.56 -12.87 6.95
N LEU A 9 24.37 -11.57 6.74
CA LEU A 9 25.18 -10.73 5.85
C LEU A 9 25.83 -9.59 6.65
N PRO A 10 27.02 -9.81 7.23
CA PRO A 10 27.71 -8.78 8.00
C PRO A 10 27.90 -7.50 7.20
N ASN A 11 27.68 -6.36 7.85
CA ASN A 11 27.79 -5.00 7.29
C ASN A 11 26.80 -4.65 6.15
N VAL A 12 25.84 -5.52 5.79
CA VAL A 12 24.92 -5.30 4.66
C VAL A 12 24.28 -3.91 4.65
N TRP A 13 23.81 -3.41 5.80
CA TRP A 13 23.18 -2.09 5.89
C TRP A 13 24.15 -0.93 5.70
N THR A 14 25.38 -1.08 6.19
CA THR A 14 26.41 -0.04 6.04
C THR A 14 26.90 -0.01 4.59
N THR A 15 27.12 -1.17 3.97
CA THR A 15 27.53 -1.29 2.58
C THR A 15 26.44 -0.80 1.63
N HIS A 16 25.18 -1.18 1.86
CA HIS A 16 24.03 -0.69 1.08
C HIS A 16 23.90 0.83 1.14
N GLU A 17 24.04 1.45 2.31
CA GLU A 17 23.97 2.91 2.43
C GLU A 17 25.13 3.61 1.69
N MET A 18 26.33 3.02 1.70
CA MET A 18 27.47 3.51 0.94
C MET A 18 27.23 3.42 -0.57
N LEU A 19 26.72 2.28 -1.05
CA LEU A 19 26.36 2.07 -2.46
C LEU A 19 25.25 3.03 -2.90
N ARG A 20 24.22 3.23 -2.08
CA ARG A 20 23.14 4.19 -2.32
C ARG A 20 23.70 5.62 -2.44
N SER A 21 24.53 6.03 -1.50
CA SER A 21 25.12 7.38 -1.47
C SER A 21 25.99 7.62 -2.71
N THR A 22 26.80 6.64 -3.10
CA THR A 22 27.62 6.70 -4.31
C THR A 22 26.78 6.69 -5.58
N GLY A 23 25.73 5.85 -5.62
CA GLY A 23 24.79 5.74 -6.72
C GLY A 23 24.02 7.03 -6.96
N ARG A 24 23.58 7.72 -5.89
CA ARG A 24 22.91 9.02 -5.97
C ARG A 24 23.76 10.14 -6.58
N LEU A 25 25.10 10.00 -6.60
CA LEU A 25 25.99 10.93 -7.30
C LEU A 25 26.06 10.68 -8.81
N ARG A 26 25.62 9.49 -9.27
CA ARG A 26 25.76 9.04 -10.66
C ARG A 26 24.42 8.96 -11.40
N ALA A 27 23.33 8.74 -10.67
CA ALA A 27 21.99 8.62 -11.23
C ALA A 27 20.98 9.37 -10.37
N GLN A 28 19.93 9.89 -11.02
CA GLN A 28 18.92 10.73 -10.40
C GLN A 28 17.57 10.01 -10.31
N TRP A 29 17.54 8.86 -9.62
CA TRP A 29 16.26 8.16 -9.43
C TRP A 29 15.30 8.97 -8.54
N PRO A 30 13.99 8.72 -8.60
CA PRO A 30 13.03 9.59 -7.93
C PRO A 30 13.06 9.50 -6.40
N ASP A 31 12.63 10.55 -5.70
CA ASP A 31 12.59 10.61 -4.23
C ASP A 31 11.56 9.64 -3.60
N TRP A 32 10.63 9.13 -4.40
CA TRP A 32 9.73 8.05 -3.99
C TRP A 32 10.40 6.68 -3.94
N CYS A 33 11.63 6.55 -4.44
CA CYS A 33 12.45 5.36 -4.31
C CYS A 33 13.64 5.65 -3.39
N TYR A 34 13.72 4.94 -2.25
CA TYR A 34 14.86 5.08 -1.34
C TYR A 34 16.17 4.68 -2.04
N ALA A 35 16.19 3.46 -2.57
CA ALA A 35 17.27 2.90 -3.35
C ALA A 35 16.69 1.87 -4.32
N PRO A 36 16.99 1.96 -5.63
CA PRO A 36 16.54 0.98 -6.60
C PRO A 36 17.26 -0.35 -6.38
N LEU A 37 16.70 -1.42 -6.93
CA LEU A 37 17.20 -2.79 -6.83
C LEU A 37 18.66 -2.91 -7.28
N ALA A 38 19.06 -2.13 -8.28
CA ALA A 38 20.44 -2.04 -8.77
C ALA A 38 21.46 -1.66 -7.67
N VAL A 39 21.04 -0.96 -6.61
CA VAL A 39 21.90 -0.66 -5.46
C VAL A 39 22.21 -1.91 -4.63
N ALA A 40 21.31 -2.88 -4.61
CA ALA A 40 21.47 -4.14 -3.89
C ALA A 40 22.19 -5.24 -4.69
N GLU A 41 22.27 -5.12 -6.03
CA GLU A 41 22.92 -6.12 -6.90
C GLU A 41 24.36 -6.46 -6.48
N PRO A 42 25.24 -5.51 -6.12
CA PRO A 42 26.60 -5.85 -5.69
C PRO A 42 26.66 -6.64 -4.37
N LEU A 43 25.57 -6.68 -3.61
CA LEU A 43 25.49 -7.33 -2.30
C LEU A 43 25.00 -8.78 -2.37
N CYS A 44 24.47 -9.21 -3.52
CA CYS A 44 23.75 -10.49 -3.60
C CYS A 44 24.55 -11.65 -4.19
N GLY A 45 25.71 -11.39 -4.81
CA GLY A 45 26.53 -12.41 -5.43
C GLY A 45 25.86 -13.09 -6.63
N GLY A 46 25.07 -12.34 -7.40
CA GLY A 46 24.32 -12.85 -8.56
C GLY A 46 22.98 -13.51 -8.23
N ARG A 47 22.50 -13.41 -6.98
CA ARG A 47 21.20 -13.91 -6.55
C ARG A 47 20.12 -12.81 -6.61
N PRO A 48 19.24 -12.80 -7.63
CA PRO A 48 18.27 -11.73 -7.82
C PRO A 48 17.20 -11.67 -6.72
N ASP A 49 16.80 -12.82 -6.16
CA ASP A 49 15.87 -12.88 -5.04
C ASP A 49 16.43 -12.18 -3.79
N LEU A 50 17.73 -12.35 -3.53
CA LEU A 50 18.41 -11.70 -2.41
C LEU A 50 18.55 -10.19 -2.65
N ALA A 51 18.83 -9.74 -3.88
CA ALA A 51 18.82 -8.31 -4.20
C ALA A 51 17.43 -7.70 -3.91
N PHE A 52 16.35 -8.40 -4.28
CA PHE A 52 14.98 -7.99 -3.99
C PHE A 52 14.70 -7.91 -2.47
N LYS A 53 15.10 -8.95 -1.71
CA LYS A 53 15.00 -9.00 -0.24
C LYS A 53 15.74 -7.84 0.42
N ILE A 54 16.98 -7.59 0.00
CA ILE A 54 17.82 -6.49 0.52
C ILE A 54 17.17 -5.14 0.20
N THR A 55 16.66 -4.95 -1.01
CA THR A 55 16.01 -3.70 -1.45
C THR A 55 14.77 -3.37 -0.62
N ALA A 56 13.88 -4.36 -0.45
CA ALA A 56 12.69 -4.23 0.38
C ALA A 56 13.05 -3.90 1.83
N LEU A 57 13.94 -4.68 2.44
CA LEU A 57 14.30 -4.52 3.85
C LEU A 57 15.15 -3.27 4.12
N ALA A 58 16.02 -2.85 3.20
CA ALA A 58 16.79 -1.62 3.34
C ALA A 58 15.89 -0.39 3.28
N SER A 59 14.88 -0.40 2.40
CA SER A 59 13.86 0.65 2.31
C SER A 59 12.95 0.67 3.53
N TRP A 60 12.48 -0.50 3.97
CA TRP A 60 11.59 -0.63 5.12
C TRP A 60 12.27 -0.28 6.45
N ARG A 61 13.57 -0.59 6.59
CA ARG A 61 14.35 -0.31 7.81
C ARG A 61 14.27 1.15 8.26
N LEU A 62 14.06 2.08 7.34
CA LEU A 62 14.03 3.52 7.63
C LEU A 62 12.74 4.01 8.28
N THR A 63 11.66 3.25 8.20
CA THR A 63 10.36 3.62 8.79
C THR A 63 9.79 2.53 9.67
N GLN A 64 10.05 1.27 9.33
CA GLN A 64 9.56 0.07 10.00
C GLN A 64 8.04 0.10 10.25
N GLY A 65 7.29 0.69 9.30
CA GLY A 65 5.84 0.80 9.34
C GLY A 65 5.19 -0.56 9.09
N ILE A 66 4.37 -1.00 10.05
CA ILE A 66 3.54 -2.21 9.99
C ILE A 66 2.08 -1.76 9.95
N TYR A 67 1.35 -2.12 8.92
CA TYR A 67 -0.02 -1.68 8.71
C TYR A 67 -0.99 -2.83 8.96
N ARG A 68 -1.92 -2.60 9.89
CA ARG A 68 -2.99 -3.53 10.27
C ARG A 68 -4.31 -2.97 9.83
N VAL A 69 -5.03 -3.70 9.00
CA VAL A 69 -6.36 -3.31 8.51
C VAL A 69 -7.42 -3.90 9.44
N ASP A 70 -8.45 -3.13 9.77
CA ASP A 70 -9.64 -3.69 10.39
C ASP A 70 -10.26 -4.77 9.48
N GLN A 71 -10.64 -5.92 10.06
CA GLN A 71 -11.12 -7.06 9.27
C GLN A 71 -12.41 -6.77 8.49
N THR A 72 -13.32 -5.96 9.05
CA THR A 72 -14.57 -5.61 8.37
C THR A 72 -14.31 -4.64 7.23
N LEU A 73 -13.41 -3.69 7.41
CA LEU A 73 -12.94 -2.86 6.31
C LEU A 73 -12.24 -3.70 5.23
N LEU A 74 -11.33 -4.60 5.62
CA LEU A 74 -10.62 -5.46 4.67
C LEU A 74 -11.61 -6.21 3.79
N ASN A 75 -12.61 -6.89 4.38
CA ASN A 75 -13.63 -7.59 3.61
C ASN A 75 -14.37 -6.67 2.63
N ALA A 76 -14.76 -5.46 3.07
CA ALA A 76 -15.44 -4.50 2.21
C ALA A 76 -14.53 -3.98 1.07
N LEU A 77 -13.22 -3.84 1.30
CA LEU A 77 -12.24 -3.49 0.26
C LEU A 77 -12.06 -4.62 -0.75
N LEU A 78 -12.06 -5.88 -0.31
CA LEU A 78 -11.97 -7.04 -1.20
C LEU A 78 -13.24 -7.23 -2.05
N ASP A 79 -14.40 -6.85 -1.52
CA ASP A 79 -15.67 -6.84 -2.23
C ASP A 79 -15.83 -5.64 -3.19
N THR A 80 -14.92 -4.66 -3.11
CA THR A 80 -14.92 -3.48 -3.99
C THR A 80 -14.17 -3.80 -5.29
N PRO A 81 -14.82 -3.78 -6.47
CA PRO A 81 -14.16 -4.09 -7.74
C PRO A 81 -12.98 -3.14 -8.04
N LEU A 82 -11.91 -3.69 -8.60
CA LEU A 82 -10.83 -2.92 -9.21
C LEU A 82 -11.20 -2.71 -10.69
N ASP A 83 -11.88 -1.61 -10.99
CA ASP A 83 -12.31 -1.25 -12.34
C ASP A 83 -11.30 -0.32 -13.04
N ASP A 84 -11.63 0.07 -14.28
CA ASP A 84 -10.77 0.90 -15.12
C ASP A 84 -10.69 2.37 -14.67
N ASP A 85 -11.50 2.79 -13.69
CA ASP A 85 -11.55 4.17 -13.21
C ASP A 85 -10.53 4.46 -12.09
N VAL A 86 -9.82 3.43 -11.60
CA VAL A 86 -8.77 3.55 -10.59
C VAL A 86 -7.41 3.73 -11.26
N PRO A 87 -6.80 4.93 -11.19
CA PRO A 87 -5.60 5.20 -11.96
C PRO A 87 -4.33 4.74 -11.21
N ILE A 88 -3.32 4.29 -11.97
CA ILE A 88 -2.08 3.71 -11.40
C ILE A 88 -1.26 4.72 -10.57
N ASP A 89 -1.38 6.02 -10.87
CA ASP A 89 -0.61 7.08 -10.23
C ASP A 89 -1.00 7.30 -8.76
N VAL A 90 -2.16 6.81 -8.32
CA VAL A 90 -2.57 6.85 -6.91
C VAL A 90 -1.57 6.09 -6.03
N LEU A 91 -1.02 4.97 -6.50
CA LEU A 91 -0.04 4.18 -5.73
C LEU A 91 1.30 4.92 -5.54
N MET A 92 1.60 5.93 -6.34
CA MET A 92 2.79 6.78 -6.16
C MET A 92 2.72 7.61 -4.86
N ARG A 93 1.56 7.64 -4.20
CA ARG A 93 1.32 8.37 -2.95
C ARG A 93 1.55 7.52 -1.71
N MET A 94 2.11 6.32 -1.87
CA MET A 94 2.52 5.51 -0.73
C MET A 94 3.33 6.34 0.27
N PRO A 95 2.95 6.31 1.57
CA PRO A 95 3.48 7.25 2.55
C PRO A 95 4.95 6.99 2.90
N GLU A 96 5.43 5.77 2.72
CA GLU A 96 6.78 5.33 3.05
C GLU A 96 7.41 4.64 1.84
N TRP A 97 8.75 4.58 1.78
CA TRP A 97 9.45 3.94 0.66
C TRP A 97 9.19 2.43 0.58
N CYS A 98 8.99 1.80 1.73
CA CYS A 98 8.50 0.45 1.84
C CYS A 98 7.64 0.32 3.10
N ILE A 99 6.54 -0.42 2.98
CA ILE A 99 5.62 -0.73 4.08
C ILE A 99 5.55 -2.23 4.28
N TYR A 100 5.16 -2.68 5.48
CA TYR A 100 4.74 -4.07 5.70
C TYR A 100 3.23 -4.12 5.95
N LEU A 101 2.48 -4.82 5.11
CA LEU A 101 1.06 -5.07 5.31
C LEU A 101 0.87 -6.42 6.00
N GLU A 102 0.22 -6.43 7.17
CA GLU A 102 -0.30 -7.66 7.77
C GLU A 102 -1.64 -7.99 7.13
N LEU A 103 -1.71 -9.14 6.46
CA LEU A 103 -2.91 -9.60 5.75
C LEU A 103 -3.15 -11.08 6.06
N PRO A 104 -4.36 -11.45 6.53
CA PRO A 104 -4.66 -12.84 6.84
C PRO A 104 -4.86 -13.66 5.57
N ASN A 105 -4.61 -14.96 5.67
CA ASN A 105 -4.99 -15.96 4.67
C ASN A 105 -4.42 -15.76 3.25
N ILE A 106 -3.29 -15.06 3.11
CA ILE A 106 -2.59 -14.98 1.82
C ILE A 106 -1.90 -16.31 1.55
N LEU A 107 -2.21 -16.95 0.43
CA LEU A 107 -1.54 -18.15 -0.06
C LEU A 107 -0.64 -17.80 -1.25
N THR A 108 0.64 -18.15 -1.16
CA THR A 108 1.61 -18.02 -2.24
C THR A 108 2.03 -19.41 -2.76
N PRO A 109 2.75 -19.49 -3.89
CA PRO A 109 3.33 -20.75 -4.36
C PRO A 109 4.29 -21.41 -3.36
N THR A 110 4.86 -20.65 -2.44
CA THR A 110 5.78 -21.15 -1.39
C THR A 110 5.09 -21.37 -0.04
N GLY A 111 3.77 -21.20 0.04
CA GLY A 111 2.96 -21.44 1.23
C GLY A 111 2.24 -20.17 1.74
N PRO A 112 1.63 -20.22 2.93
CA PRO A 112 0.95 -19.06 3.48
C PRO A 112 1.93 -17.90 3.72
N ALA A 113 1.49 -16.66 3.57
CA ALA A 113 2.26 -15.47 3.95
C ALA A 113 1.67 -14.83 5.21
N ARG A 114 2.53 -14.35 6.12
CA ARG A 114 2.11 -13.57 7.31
C ARG A 114 1.71 -12.13 6.93
N GLY A 115 2.26 -11.67 5.83
CA GLY A 115 2.16 -10.31 5.33
C GLY A 115 3.04 -10.13 4.12
N VAL A 116 3.22 -8.89 3.70
CA VAL A 116 3.98 -8.54 2.51
C VAL A 116 4.69 -7.21 2.70
N TRP A 117 5.98 -7.16 2.36
CA TRP A 117 6.66 -5.89 2.15
C TRP A 117 6.32 -5.36 0.76
N VAL A 118 5.89 -4.11 0.69
CA VAL A 118 5.54 -3.44 -0.56
C VAL A 118 6.43 -2.22 -0.74
N PHE A 119 7.03 -2.07 -1.92
CA PHE A 119 7.85 -0.91 -2.28
C PHE A 119 7.71 -0.57 -3.77
N MET A 120 8.12 0.63 -4.15
CA MET A 120 8.11 1.09 -5.54
C MET A 120 9.53 1.04 -6.11
N GLU A 121 9.66 0.54 -7.34
CA GLU A 121 10.93 0.36 -8.04
C GLU A 121 10.89 1.04 -9.42
N PRO A 122 11.83 1.93 -9.76
CA PRO A 122 11.91 2.51 -11.10
C PRO A 122 12.38 1.46 -12.11
N SER A 123 11.87 1.48 -13.34
CA SER A 123 12.35 0.57 -14.39
C SER A 123 13.81 0.84 -14.79
N HIS A 124 14.22 2.10 -14.73
CA HIS A 124 15.57 2.56 -15.08
C HIS A 124 15.99 3.66 -14.11
N LEU A 125 17.29 3.76 -13.83
CA LEU A 125 17.82 4.72 -12.87
C LEU A 125 17.55 6.19 -13.22
N ASP A 126 17.31 6.48 -14.50
CA ASP A 126 17.07 7.83 -15.04
C ASP A 126 15.69 7.97 -15.72
N SER A 127 14.74 7.06 -15.43
CA SER A 127 13.36 7.15 -15.94
C SER A 127 12.34 7.07 -14.82
N ASP A 128 11.33 7.94 -14.89
CA ASP A 128 10.18 7.93 -14.00
C ASP A 128 9.17 6.83 -14.32
N ARG A 129 9.24 6.21 -15.51
CA ARG A 129 8.31 5.17 -15.97
C ARG A 129 8.95 4.13 -16.92
N PRO A 130 8.37 2.91 -16.99
CA PRO A 130 7.34 2.37 -16.10
C PRO A 130 7.84 2.17 -14.66
N VAL A 131 6.93 2.15 -13.70
CA VAL A 131 7.26 1.86 -12.29
C VAL A 131 6.80 0.44 -11.98
N PHE A 132 7.56 -0.26 -11.16
CA PHE A 132 7.19 -1.57 -10.64
C PHE A 132 6.73 -1.45 -9.19
N LEU A 133 5.61 -2.07 -8.87
CA LEU A 133 5.19 -2.30 -7.49
C LEU A 133 5.77 -3.65 -7.04
N GLY A 134 6.84 -3.58 -6.26
CA GLY A 134 7.51 -4.75 -5.70
C GLY A 134 6.79 -5.26 -4.46
N MET A 135 6.57 -6.56 -4.40
CA MET A 135 5.94 -7.28 -3.30
C MET A 135 6.85 -8.42 -2.85
N LEU A 136 7.27 -8.42 -1.59
CA LEU A 136 8.00 -9.53 -0.98
C LEU A 136 7.10 -10.17 0.06
N PHE A 137 6.52 -11.32 -0.28
CA PHE A 137 5.62 -12.04 0.61
C PHE A 137 6.41 -12.78 1.69
N ASP A 138 6.01 -12.56 2.94
CA ASP A 138 6.63 -13.12 4.13
C ASP A 138 6.14 -14.56 4.38
N THR A 139 6.69 -15.47 3.59
CA THR A 139 6.43 -16.92 3.66
C THR A 139 7.45 -17.64 4.54
N GLU A 140 8.34 -16.90 5.21
CA GLU A 140 9.40 -17.50 6.02
C GLU A 140 8.82 -18.33 7.17
N ARG A 141 9.33 -19.54 7.34
CA ARG A 141 9.00 -20.45 8.45
C ARG A 141 10.19 -20.85 9.29
N ASP A 142 11.40 -20.73 8.74
CA ASP A 142 12.64 -21.05 9.43
C ASP A 142 13.65 -19.90 9.25
N ILE A 143 13.94 -19.24 10.37
CA ILE A 143 14.88 -18.12 10.47
C ILE A 143 16.29 -18.52 10.03
N ALA A 144 16.69 -19.78 10.21
CA ALA A 144 18.03 -20.23 9.81
C ALA A 144 18.19 -20.18 8.27
N ARG A 145 17.10 -20.27 7.53
CA ARG A 145 17.06 -20.38 6.06
C ARG A 145 16.56 -19.11 5.37
N SER A 146 16.42 -17.98 6.08
CA SER A 146 15.82 -16.74 5.56
C SER A 146 16.47 -16.16 4.29
N LEU A 147 17.75 -16.47 4.02
CA LEU A 147 18.47 -16.01 2.82
C LEU A 147 18.56 -17.04 1.72
N GLU A 148 18.01 -18.23 1.92
CA GLU A 148 17.91 -19.23 0.86
C GLU A 148 16.87 -18.82 -0.16
N ASP A 149 17.09 -19.28 -1.39
CA ASP A 149 16.18 -19.07 -2.50
C ASP A 149 14.81 -19.67 -2.14
N GLY A 150 13.74 -18.91 -2.38
CA GLY A 150 12.37 -19.35 -2.08
C GLY A 150 11.93 -19.24 -0.61
N ALA A 151 12.79 -18.84 0.34
CA ALA A 151 12.38 -18.61 1.73
C ALA A 151 11.31 -17.50 1.87
N MET A 152 11.33 -16.54 0.94
CA MET A 152 10.30 -15.53 0.73
C MET A 152 9.95 -15.49 -0.75
N TYR A 153 8.73 -15.07 -1.07
CA TYR A 153 8.26 -15.04 -2.45
C TYR A 153 8.24 -13.60 -2.99
N PRO A 154 9.16 -13.22 -3.90
CA PRO A 154 9.12 -11.92 -4.57
C PRO A 154 8.13 -11.93 -5.73
N PHE A 155 7.44 -10.81 -5.93
CA PHE A 155 6.54 -10.59 -7.06
C PHE A 155 6.52 -9.11 -7.44
N CYS A 156 6.30 -8.82 -8.72
CA CYS A 156 6.21 -7.45 -9.21
C CYS A 156 4.98 -7.27 -10.08
N VAL A 157 4.25 -6.17 -9.86
CA VAL A 157 3.26 -5.68 -10.80
C VAL A 157 3.90 -4.52 -11.57
N LYS A 158 3.94 -4.62 -12.90
CA LYS A 158 4.36 -3.50 -13.74
C LYS A 158 3.21 -2.50 -13.82
N LEU A 159 3.40 -1.30 -13.28
CA LEU A 159 2.44 -0.21 -13.36
C LEU A 159 2.55 0.47 -14.73
N SER A 160 1.95 -0.15 -15.74
CA SER A 160 1.78 0.37 -17.09
C SER A 160 0.30 0.49 -17.46
N GLY A 161 0.01 1.31 -18.48
CA GLY A 161 -1.37 1.67 -18.84
C GLY A 161 -1.91 2.83 -18.01
N GLU A 162 -3.23 3.00 -18.01
CA GLU A 162 -3.90 4.11 -17.32
C GLU A 162 -4.52 3.68 -15.98
N SER A 163 -4.95 2.42 -15.87
CA SER A 163 -5.70 1.89 -14.72
C SER A 163 -5.01 0.72 -14.01
N ILE A 164 -5.36 0.51 -12.74
CA ILE A 164 -4.92 -0.65 -11.96
C ILE A 164 -5.42 -1.95 -12.60
N ALA A 165 -6.66 -1.96 -13.11
CA ALA A 165 -7.22 -3.12 -13.81
C ALA A 165 -6.38 -3.50 -15.04
N GLN A 166 -5.97 -2.53 -15.85
CA GLN A 166 -5.07 -2.75 -17.00
C GLN A 166 -3.70 -3.26 -16.57
N ALA A 167 -3.09 -2.67 -15.54
CA ALA A 167 -1.78 -3.10 -15.04
C ALA A 167 -1.83 -4.56 -14.55
N LEU A 168 -2.89 -4.96 -13.85
CA LEU A 168 -3.11 -6.34 -13.41
C LEU A 168 -3.36 -7.26 -14.61
N ALA A 169 -4.25 -6.88 -15.52
CA ALA A 169 -4.52 -7.66 -16.72
C ALA A 169 -3.23 -7.92 -17.52
N GLN A 170 -2.37 -6.91 -17.69
CA GLN A 170 -1.07 -7.05 -18.38
C GLN A 170 -0.07 -7.92 -17.60
N THR A 171 -0.12 -7.88 -16.26
CA THR A 171 0.75 -8.72 -15.43
C THR A 171 0.36 -10.20 -15.50
N PHE A 172 -0.93 -10.48 -15.70
CA PHE A 172 -1.48 -11.84 -15.71
C PHE A 172 -1.88 -12.33 -17.13
N CYS A 173 -1.77 -11.53 -18.20
CA CYS A 173 -2.37 -11.81 -19.53
C CYS A 173 -1.90 -13.10 -20.23
N THR A 174 -0.72 -13.61 -19.88
CA THR A 174 -0.12 -14.84 -20.45
C THR A 174 0.27 -15.84 -19.37
N ALA A 175 -0.31 -15.68 -18.18
CA ALA A 175 0.05 -16.46 -17.01
C ALA A 175 -0.26 -17.95 -17.18
N ALA A 176 0.73 -18.80 -16.84
CA ALA A 176 0.44 -20.18 -16.48
C ALA A 176 -0.65 -20.20 -15.38
N SER A 177 -1.45 -21.27 -15.29
CA SER A 177 -2.54 -21.39 -14.30
C SER A 177 -2.10 -21.06 -12.86
N GLU A 178 -0.84 -21.30 -12.53
CA GLU A 178 -0.21 -20.96 -11.25
C GLU A 178 -0.14 -19.44 -10.99
N LEU A 179 0.21 -18.66 -12.01
CA LEU A 179 0.32 -17.20 -11.90
C LEU A 179 -1.07 -16.53 -11.87
N GLU A 180 -2.07 -17.06 -12.58
CA GLU A 180 -3.46 -16.63 -12.40
C GLU A 180 -3.99 -16.93 -11.00
N SER A 181 -3.66 -18.11 -10.46
CA SER A 181 -4.04 -18.47 -9.08
C SER A 181 -3.40 -17.52 -8.06
N PHE A 182 -2.20 -17.01 -8.36
CA PHE A 182 -1.51 -16.05 -7.50
C PHE A 182 -2.13 -14.64 -7.51
N LYS A 183 -2.97 -14.31 -8.49
CA LYS A 183 -3.76 -13.07 -8.49
C LYS A 183 -4.60 -12.90 -7.22
N ALA A 184 -5.06 -14.00 -6.64
CA ALA A 184 -5.79 -14.01 -5.37
C ALA A 184 -4.95 -13.54 -4.17
N ALA A 185 -3.62 -13.71 -4.22
CA ALA A 185 -2.69 -13.19 -3.21
C ALA A 185 -2.37 -11.70 -3.41
N VAL A 186 -2.32 -11.25 -4.68
CA VAL A 186 -1.94 -9.89 -5.07
C VAL A 186 -3.10 -8.90 -4.91
N THR A 187 -4.33 -9.33 -5.19
CA THR A 187 -5.51 -8.44 -5.18
C THR A 187 -5.76 -7.81 -3.80
N PRO A 188 -5.70 -8.54 -2.67
CA PRO A 188 -5.83 -7.95 -1.34
C PRO A 188 -4.79 -6.88 -1.04
N VAL A 189 -3.55 -7.09 -1.47
CA VAL A 189 -2.45 -6.14 -1.30
C VAL A 189 -2.81 -4.83 -1.99
N ILE A 190 -3.25 -4.90 -3.25
CA ILE A 190 -3.59 -3.71 -4.04
C ILE A 190 -4.80 -2.97 -3.48
N SER A 191 -5.88 -3.68 -3.10
CA SER A 191 -7.07 -3.02 -2.52
C SER A 191 -6.74 -2.26 -1.24
N VAL A 192 -5.85 -2.81 -0.39
CA VAL A 192 -5.40 -2.14 0.84
C VAL A 192 -4.47 -0.97 0.53
N LEU A 193 -3.55 -1.10 -0.44
CA LEU A 193 -2.69 0.00 -0.87
C LEU A 193 -3.50 1.17 -1.45
N LEU A 194 -4.54 0.88 -2.22
CA LEU A 194 -5.45 1.90 -2.76
C LEU A 194 -6.17 2.64 -1.64
N TYR A 195 -6.65 1.92 -0.63
CA TYR A 195 -7.24 2.55 0.55
C TYR A 195 -6.22 3.41 1.29
N LEU A 196 -5.00 2.90 1.50
CA LEU A 196 -3.91 3.63 2.15
C LEU A 196 -3.55 4.93 1.40
N CYS A 197 -3.61 4.90 0.06
CA CYS A 197 -3.33 6.06 -0.80
C CYS A 197 -4.56 6.95 -1.05
N ALA A 198 -5.75 6.58 -0.54
CA ALA A 198 -6.97 7.35 -0.71
C ALA A 198 -6.97 8.61 0.17
N GLN A 199 -7.54 9.70 -0.34
CA GLN A 199 -7.63 10.99 0.37
C GLN A 199 -8.42 10.86 1.69
N ASN A 200 -9.37 9.94 1.73
CA ASN A 200 -10.21 9.69 2.90
C ASN A 200 -9.77 8.46 3.72
N ALA A 201 -8.55 7.96 3.53
CA ALA A 201 -7.96 6.93 4.38
C ALA A 201 -8.06 7.34 5.85
N GLU A 202 -8.47 6.42 6.71
CA GLU A 202 -8.39 6.57 8.16
C GLU A 202 -7.15 5.80 8.64
N ILE A 203 -6.17 6.55 9.14
CA ILE A 203 -4.90 6.02 9.61
C ILE A 203 -4.70 6.52 11.04
N THR A 204 -4.42 5.61 11.95
CA THR A 204 -4.17 5.94 13.35
C THR A 204 -2.91 5.24 13.85
N CYS A 205 -2.26 5.86 14.84
CA CYS A 205 -1.15 5.28 15.58
C CYS A 205 -1.48 5.41 17.07
N HIS A 206 -1.41 4.30 17.82
CA HIS A 206 -1.80 4.25 19.24
C HIS A 206 -3.19 4.85 19.53
N GLY A 207 -4.15 4.66 18.61
CA GLY A 207 -5.53 5.13 18.74
C GLY A 207 -5.77 6.62 18.40
N ALA A 208 -4.70 7.38 18.12
CA ALA A 208 -4.78 8.77 17.70
C ALA A 208 -4.63 8.91 16.18
N ASP A 209 -5.27 9.94 15.61
CA ASP A 209 -5.07 10.30 14.20
C ASP A 209 -3.60 10.68 14.00
N ALA A 210 -2.95 9.99 13.07
CA ALA A 210 -1.55 10.20 12.74
C ALA A 210 -1.30 9.74 11.30
N TYR A 211 -0.29 10.31 10.67
CA TYR A 211 0.08 9.97 9.30
C TYR A 211 1.54 9.52 9.22
N PRO A 212 1.83 8.38 8.57
CA PRO A 212 3.20 7.96 8.30
C PRO A 212 3.91 8.96 7.40
N VAL A 213 5.17 9.25 7.72
CA VAL A 213 6.01 10.18 6.98
C VAL A 213 7.40 9.59 6.78
N ARG A 214 8.01 9.89 5.62
CA ARG A 214 9.40 9.50 5.36
C ARG A 214 10.33 10.30 6.28
N PRO A 215 11.35 9.65 6.86
CA PRO A 215 12.32 10.35 7.71
C PRO A 215 13.12 11.35 6.87
N VAL A 216 13.32 12.54 7.44
CA VAL A 216 14.10 13.61 6.82
C VAL A 216 15.60 13.40 7.11
N PRO A 217 16.50 13.60 6.13
CA PRO A 217 17.94 13.54 6.39
C PRO A 217 18.39 14.57 7.43
N VAL A 218 19.28 14.15 8.34
CA VAL A 218 19.86 14.99 9.40
C VAL A 218 21.35 15.19 9.12
N HIS A 219 21.84 16.43 9.28
CA HIS A 219 23.26 16.74 9.10
C HIS A 219 24.09 16.16 10.25
N THR A 220 25.17 15.43 9.92
CA THR A 220 26.07 14.82 10.89
C THR A 220 27.46 15.43 10.80
N ARG A 221 28.10 15.65 11.96
CA ARG A 221 29.41 16.33 12.07
C ARG A 221 30.53 15.72 11.21
N ARG A 222 30.48 14.43 10.87
CA ARG A 222 31.58 13.71 10.19
C ARG A 222 31.19 13.02 8.88
N ARG A 223 29.89 12.83 8.63
CA ARG A 223 29.42 11.94 7.56
C ARG A 223 28.33 12.59 6.68
N GLY A 224 28.19 13.91 6.73
CA GLY A 224 27.22 14.66 5.93
C GLY A 224 25.77 14.35 6.32
N LEU A 225 24.84 14.51 5.36
CA LEU A 225 23.42 14.20 5.53
C LEU A 225 23.21 12.69 5.68
N ARG A 226 22.48 12.27 6.72
CA ARG A 226 22.15 10.86 6.96
C ARG A 226 20.70 10.70 7.38
N ILE A 227 20.11 9.59 6.98
CA ILE A 227 18.80 9.15 7.44
C ILE A 227 19.00 8.11 8.53
N PHE A 228 18.27 8.24 9.63
CA PHE A 228 18.35 7.33 10.77
C PHE A 228 17.08 6.49 10.86
N PRO A 229 17.20 5.15 10.98
CA PRO A 229 16.05 4.30 11.21
C PRO A 229 15.47 4.53 12.61
N PRO A 230 14.15 4.30 12.82
CA PRO A 230 13.56 4.35 14.14
C PRO A 230 14.11 3.22 15.03
N PRO A 231 14.05 3.39 16.37
CA PRO A 231 14.55 2.39 17.31
C PRO A 231 13.69 1.12 17.36
N ALA A 232 12.43 1.19 16.92
CA ALA A 232 11.49 0.07 16.89
C ALA A 232 10.45 0.26 15.77
N PRO A 233 9.77 -0.82 15.35
CA PRO A 233 8.65 -0.74 14.41
C PRO A 233 7.49 0.11 14.92
N THR A 234 6.81 0.78 13.98
CA THR A 234 5.58 1.54 14.25
C THR A 234 4.39 0.78 13.68
N VAL A 235 3.36 0.56 14.50
CA VAL A 235 2.13 -0.12 14.06
C VAL A 235 1.05 0.91 13.74
N TRP A 236 0.63 0.93 12.48
CA TRP A 236 -0.42 1.76 11.94
C TRP A 236 -1.73 0.96 11.83
N SER A 237 -2.81 1.51 12.39
CA SER A 237 -4.14 0.91 12.33
C SER A 237 -4.95 1.60 11.23
N LEU A 238 -5.45 0.82 10.27
CA LEU A 238 -6.17 1.28 9.09
C LEU A 238 -7.68 1.04 9.22
N GLY A 239 -8.43 2.13 9.25
CA GLY A 239 -9.89 2.17 9.18
C GLY A 239 -10.64 1.39 10.25
N TYR A 240 -10.18 1.48 11.50
CA TYR A 240 -10.83 0.82 12.64
C TYR A 240 -12.16 1.47 13.00
N ARG A 241 -12.30 2.81 12.89
CA ARG A 241 -13.60 3.47 13.14
C ARG A 241 -14.57 3.19 12.00
N ILE A 242 -14.11 3.25 10.75
CA ILE A 242 -14.92 2.82 9.58
C ILE A 242 -15.34 1.36 9.75
N GLY A 243 -14.43 0.45 10.10
CA GLY A 243 -14.73 -0.94 10.36
C GLY A 243 -15.77 -1.15 11.47
N ALA A 244 -15.64 -0.41 12.57
CA ALA A 244 -16.63 -0.42 13.65
C ALA A 244 -18.01 0.08 13.20
N ALA A 245 -18.05 1.16 12.41
CA ALA A 245 -19.29 1.69 11.84
C ALA A 245 -19.95 0.68 10.88
N LEU A 246 -19.16 0.00 10.03
CA LEU A 246 -19.65 -1.05 9.12
C LEU A 246 -20.25 -2.25 9.87
N ARG A 247 -19.62 -2.68 10.98
CA ARG A 247 -20.17 -3.73 11.85
C ARG A 247 -21.47 -3.29 12.50
N ALA A 248 -21.53 -2.07 13.01
CA ALA A 248 -22.74 -1.52 13.61
C ALA A 248 -23.88 -1.35 12.59
N SER A 249 -23.54 -1.15 11.32
CA SER A 249 -24.52 -0.95 10.24
C SER A 249 -25.02 -2.22 9.56
N GLN A 250 -24.58 -3.40 9.98
CA GLN A 250 -25.10 -4.64 9.40
C GLN A 250 -26.59 -4.76 9.72
N PRO A 251 -27.44 -5.07 8.72
CA PRO A 251 -28.86 -5.23 8.95
C PRO A 251 -29.06 -6.32 9.99
N ARG A 252 -29.71 -5.97 11.11
CA ARG A 252 -30.24 -6.98 12.02
C ARG A 252 -31.35 -7.68 11.25
N ASN A 253 -31.36 -9.01 11.21
CA ASN A 253 -32.52 -9.79 10.74
C ASN A 253 -33.72 -9.40 11.61
N ARG A 254 -34.42 -8.35 11.23
CA ARG A 254 -35.76 -8.04 11.67
C ARG A 254 -36.63 -8.26 10.45
N ASP A 255 -37.54 -9.21 10.58
CA ASP A 255 -38.66 -9.37 9.67
C ASP A 255 -39.56 -8.14 9.84
N ASP A 256 -39.19 -7.01 9.23
CA ASP A 256 -40.02 -5.82 9.22
C ASP A 256 -41.14 -6.01 8.19
N HIS A 257 -42.17 -6.75 8.63
CA HIS A 257 -43.51 -6.66 8.10
C HIS A 257 -44.20 -5.44 8.72
N ASP A 258 -44.15 -4.29 8.04
CA ASP A 258 -45.08 -3.19 8.30
C ASP A 258 -46.02 -2.99 7.10
N PRO A 259 -47.32 -3.31 7.23
CA PRO A 259 -48.29 -3.20 6.16
C PRO A 259 -48.98 -1.83 6.18
N GLY A 260 -48.32 -0.76 5.71
CA GLY A 260 -49.06 0.51 5.59
C GLY A 260 -48.27 1.73 5.11
N SER A 261 -48.26 1.97 3.80
CA SER A 261 -48.57 3.27 3.17
C SER A 261 -48.09 3.31 1.71
N GLY A 262 -48.84 4.03 0.87
CA GLY A 262 -48.63 4.11 -0.57
C GLY A 262 -47.27 4.74 -0.93
N ARG A 263 -46.55 4.04 -1.81
CA ARG A 263 -45.20 4.30 -2.36
C ARG A 263 -44.06 3.70 -1.54
N ARG A 264 -43.88 2.39 -1.72
CA ARG A 264 -42.81 1.56 -1.14
C ARG A 264 -41.44 1.95 -1.74
N LEU A 265 -40.64 2.71 -0.99
CA LEU A 265 -39.22 2.87 -1.30
C LEU A 265 -38.52 1.55 -0.96
N VAL A 266 -37.87 0.93 -1.95
CA VAL A 266 -37.21 -0.37 -1.77
C VAL A 266 -35.93 -0.17 -0.95
N ALA A 267 -35.89 -0.85 0.20
CA ALA A 267 -34.71 -0.96 1.03
C ALA A 267 -33.62 -1.73 0.29
N HIS A 268 -32.43 -1.14 0.19
CA HIS A 268 -31.28 -1.78 -0.47
C HIS A 268 -29.96 -1.24 0.09
N ILE A 269 -28.86 -1.93 -0.21
CA ILE A 269 -27.51 -1.48 0.09
C ILE A 269 -26.88 -0.92 -1.18
N ARG A 270 -26.53 0.37 -1.17
CA ARG A 270 -25.65 0.94 -2.18
C ARG A 270 -24.24 0.42 -1.93
N ARG A 271 -23.69 -0.31 -2.90
CA ARG A 271 -22.38 -0.99 -2.78
C ARG A 271 -21.24 0.01 -2.63
N ALA A 272 -20.17 -0.46 -1.99
CA ALA A 272 -18.90 0.24 -1.95
C ALA A 272 -18.32 0.39 -3.35
N HIS A 273 -17.61 1.49 -3.59
CA HIS A 273 -16.94 1.76 -4.87
C HIS A 273 -15.78 2.73 -4.67
N TRP A 274 -14.83 2.66 -5.59
CA TRP A 274 -13.79 3.68 -5.74
C TRP A 274 -14.36 4.90 -6.46
N HIS A 275 -13.95 6.09 -6.05
CA HIS A 275 -14.39 7.33 -6.66
C HIS A 275 -13.18 8.23 -6.93
N THR A 276 -12.89 8.45 -8.21
CA THR A 276 -11.79 9.30 -8.67
C THR A 276 -12.30 10.72 -8.93
N ILE A 277 -11.75 11.70 -8.21
CA ILE A 277 -12.09 13.11 -8.31
C ILE A 277 -10.95 13.85 -9.02
N LEU A 278 -11.26 14.59 -10.08
CA LEU A 278 -10.31 15.50 -10.71
C LEU A 278 -10.24 16.81 -9.91
N SER A 279 -9.10 17.07 -9.29
CA SER A 279 -8.83 18.27 -8.48
C SER A 279 -7.90 19.24 -9.23
N GLY A 280 -8.14 20.55 -9.07
CA GLY A 280 -7.36 21.63 -9.68
C GLY A 280 -8.20 22.64 -10.50
N PRO A 281 -7.64 23.83 -10.82
CA PRO A 281 -8.34 24.85 -11.60
C PRO A 281 -8.79 24.33 -12.97
N ARG A 282 -10.07 24.53 -13.33
CA ARG A 282 -10.64 24.07 -14.61
C ARG A 282 -10.11 24.83 -15.84
N LYS A 283 -9.60 26.05 -15.66
CA LYS A 283 -9.29 26.96 -16.77
C LYS A 283 -7.82 26.92 -17.24
N ASP A 284 -6.89 26.47 -16.41
CA ASP A 284 -5.45 26.75 -16.66
C ASP A 284 -4.56 25.51 -16.74
N LEU A 285 -5.11 24.31 -16.51
CA LEU A 285 -4.36 23.04 -16.60
C LEU A 285 -5.04 22.06 -17.58
N PRO A 286 -4.28 21.53 -18.55
CA PRO A 286 -4.74 20.42 -19.39
C PRO A 286 -5.27 19.26 -18.52
N PRO A 287 -6.40 18.62 -18.87
CA PRO A 287 -7.00 17.54 -18.08
C PRO A 287 -6.02 16.45 -17.63
N GLU A 288 -5.04 16.12 -18.46
CA GLU A 288 -3.98 15.15 -18.25
C GLU A 288 -2.98 15.54 -17.15
N THR A 289 -2.90 16.82 -16.79
CA THR A 289 -2.04 17.33 -15.71
C THR A 289 -2.79 17.52 -14.39
N ARG A 290 -4.11 17.29 -14.38
CA ARG A 290 -4.94 17.46 -13.18
C ARG A 290 -4.74 16.31 -12.21
N ARG A 291 -4.62 16.65 -10.93
CA ARG A 291 -4.41 15.67 -9.86
C ARG A 291 -5.67 14.83 -9.66
N ARG A 292 -5.55 13.50 -9.81
CA ARG A 292 -6.62 12.51 -9.64
C ARG A 292 -6.69 12.05 -8.17
N GLU A 293 -7.62 12.57 -7.37
CA GLU A 293 -7.80 12.14 -5.99
C GLU A 293 -8.69 10.91 -5.90
N LEU A 294 -8.22 9.84 -5.24
CA LEU A 294 -9.01 8.64 -5.01
C LEU A 294 -9.71 8.74 -3.65
N ARG A 295 -10.99 8.37 -3.60
CA ARG A 295 -11.72 8.11 -2.35
C ARG A 295 -12.35 6.73 -2.40
N TRP A 296 -12.35 6.04 -1.26
CA TRP A 296 -13.16 4.84 -1.09
C TRP A 296 -14.50 5.20 -0.47
N MET A 297 -15.60 4.89 -1.16
CA MET A 297 -16.94 5.15 -0.66
C MET A 297 -17.46 3.89 0.04
N PRO A 298 -17.75 3.92 1.36
CA PRO A 298 -18.27 2.75 2.07
C PRO A 298 -19.68 2.39 1.56
N PRO A 299 -20.12 1.14 1.78
CA PRO A 299 -21.50 0.77 1.50
C PRO A 299 -22.46 1.60 2.36
N VAL A 300 -23.59 1.99 1.77
CA VAL A 300 -24.61 2.80 2.44
C VAL A 300 -25.94 2.06 2.38
N ALA A 301 -26.54 1.83 3.54
CA ALA A 301 -27.89 1.31 3.63
C ALA A 301 -28.89 2.42 3.28
N VAL A 302 -29.77 2.16 2.32
CA VAL A 302 -30.76 3.11 1.82
C VAL A 302 -32.13 2.57 2.18
N ASN A 303 -32.90 3.36 2.92
CA ASN A 303 -34.22 2.98 3.46
C ASN A 303 -34.18 1.73 4.35
N LEU A 304 -33.08 1.50 5.07
CA LEU A 304 -32.96 0.46 6.10
C LEU A 304 -32.95 1.13 7.48
N ASP A 305 -33.71 0.60 8.43
CA ASP A 305 -33.61 1.03 9.82
C ASP A 305 -32.34 0.43 10.44
N ILE A 306 -31.26 1.18 10.34
CA ILE A 306 -29.99 0.85 10.97
C ILE A 306 -30.05 1.49 12.35
N GLY A 307 -30.33 0.69 13.40
CA GLY A 307 -30.45 1.16 14.79
C GLY A 307 -29.16 1.70 15.43
N ALA A 308 -28.25 2.27 14.65
CA ALA A 308 -27.05 2.96 15.10
C ALA A 308 -27.11 4.42 14.63
N GLU A 309 -27.09 5.37 15.58
CA GLU A 309 -26.70 6.74 15.27
C GLU A 309 -25.31 6.69 14.62
N LEU A 310 -25.26 6.89 13.31
CA LEU A 310 -24.01 6.94 12.57
C LEU A 310 -23.16 8.07 13.16
N ILE A 311 -22.08 7.74 13.85
CA ILE A 311 -21.10 8.72 14.29
C ILE A 311 -20.53 9.36 13.03
N ALA A 312 -21.01 10.55 12.70
CA ALA A 312 -20.47 11.36 11.62
C ALA A 312 -18.99 11.60 11.92
N THR A 313 -18.10 11.04 11.11
CA THR A 313 -16.68 11.37 11.18
C THR A 313 -16.49 12.74 10.55
N VAL A 314 -16.63 13.80 11.35
CA VAL A 314 -16.34 15.17 10.91
C VAL A 314 -14.83 15.29 10.76
N ARG A 315 -14.35 15.50 9.53
CA ARG A 315 -12.96 15.90 9.27
C ARG A 315 -12.91 17.40 9.01
N PRO A 316 -12.05 18.15 9.70
CA PRO A 316 -11.80 19.54 9.34
C PRO A 316 -11.20 19.61 7.93
N VAL A 317 -11.76 20.48 7.09
CA VAL A 317 -11.20 20.76 5.76
C VAL A 317 -10.08 21.77 5.96
N ASN A 318 -8.83 21.35 5.78
CA ASN A 318 -7.70 22.28 5.72
C ASN A 318 -7.79 23.08 4.42
N ASN A 319 -8.42 24.25 4.47
CA ASN A 319 -8.28 25.28 3.44
C ASN A 319 -6.91 25.94 3.59
N THR A 320 -5.84 25.26 3.19
CA THR A 320 -4.58 25.94 2.85
C THR A 320 -4.78 26.62 1.50
N VAL A 321 -5.32 27.84 1.55
CA VAL A 321 -5.09 28.82 0.49
C VAL A 321 -3.67 29.32 0.72
N SER A 322 -2.72 28.79 -0.05
CA SER A 322 -1.40 29.43 -0.16
C SER A 322 -1.62 30.74 -0.90
N ILE A 323 -1.63 31.84 -0.16
CA ILE A 323 -1.36 33.16 -0.69
C ILE A 323 0.14 33.40 -0.43
N GLU A 324 0.81 33.93 -1.46
CA GLU A 324 2.24 34.24 -1.62
C GLU A 324 3.08 33.18 -2.34
#